data_AF-A0A1V5HSK1-F1
#
_entry.id   AF-A0A1V5HSK1-F1
#
_cell.length_a   1.000
_cell.length_b   1.000
_cell.length_c   1.000
_cell.angle_alpha   90.00
_cell.angle_beta   90.00
_cell.angle_gamma   90.00
#
_symmetry.space_group_name_H-M   'P 1'
#
loop_
_entity.id
_entity.type
_entity.pdbx_description
1 polymer ?
#
loop_
_entity_poly.entity_id
_entity_poly.type
_entity_poly.pdbx_seq_one_letter_code
_entity_poly.pdbx_strand_id
1 'polypeptide(L)'
;MITISILGLDQFVVGRYSKDNSANLANLFESDENLLNFYAPNAMVFHHGTEQTSWNTIVIVRAPIKYKPCEGKVAEYLMKTLSEFSINVEIEFEYFEQSSHYEHINDSYPRYIASDNIVSTDDMPGEENEEDEEEEADPRDRSDLDPNDPNQIYLGNAFEGFEDKLAAKEKENAAKPSDPKKK
;
A
#
# COMPACT_ATOMS: atom_id res chain seq x y z
N MET A 1 4.35 25.18 -7.03
CA MET A 1 4.01 23.97 -6.27
C MET A 1 5.28 23.16 -6.06
N ILE A 2 5.48 22.62 -4.86
CA ILE A 2 6.56 21.70 -4.48
C ILE A 2 5.87 20.40 -4.08
N THR A 3 6.29 19.28 -4.66
CA THR A 3 5.75 17.96 -4.33
C THR A 3 6.86 17.11 -3.74
N ILE A 4 6.67 16.64 -2.51
CA ILE A 4 7.56 15.70 -1.83
C ILE A 4 6.90 14.32 -1.92
N SER A 5 7.45 13.46 -2.76
CA SER A 5 7.00 12.07 -2.89
C SER A 5 7.81 11.21 -1.92
N ILE A 6 7.14 10.42 -1.08
CA ILE A 6 7.79 9.54 -0.11
C ILE A 6 7.41 8.11 -0.47
N LEU A 7 8.41 7.31 -0.84
CA LEU A 7 8.28 5.92 -1.26
C LEU A 7 8.94 5.02 -0.21
N GLY A 8 8.33 3.87 0.06
CA GLY A 8 8.86 2.94 1.05
C GLY A 8 8.52 3.28 2.50
N LEU A 9 7.54 4.17 2.73
CA LEU A 9 7.00 4.48 4.05
C LEU A 9 5.47 4.37 4.03
N ASP A 10 4.88 3.94 5.15
CA ASP A 10 3.44 3.83 5.32
C ASP A 10 2.73 5.19 5.15
N GLN A 11 1.59 5.19 4.45
CA GLN A 11 0.85 6.41 4.11
C GLN A 11 0.31 7.16 5.33
N PHE A 12 -0.02 6.47 6.43
CA PHE A 12 -0.50 7.10 7.66
C PHE A 12 0.64 7.77 8.41
N VAL A 13 1.83 7.15 8.39
CA VAL A 13 3.06 7.77 8.89
C VAL A 13 3.36 9.03 8.10
N VAL A 14 3.28 8.99 6.76
CA VAL A 14 3.48 10.18 5.93
C VAL A 14 2.40 11.24 6.19
N GLY A 15 1.14 10.85 6.41
CA GLY A 15 0.06 11.77 6.75
C GLY A 15 0.29 12.51 8.06
N ARG A 16 0.83 11.83 9.09
CA ARG A 16 1.23 12.48 10.33
C ARG A 16 2.48 13.34 10.14
N TYR A 17 3.46 12.81 9.42
CA TYR A 17 4.71 13.52 9.12
C TYR A 17 4.45 14.84 8.40
N SER A 18 3.55 14.86 7.41
CA SER A 18 3.20 16.08 6.68
C SER A 18 2.57 17.12 7.61
N LYS A 19 1.66 16.73 8.49
CA LYS A 19 1.06 17.61 9.50
C LYS A 19 2.12 18.26 10.40
N ASP A 20 3.08 17.46 10.87
CA ASP A 20 4.08 17.93 11.84
C ASP A 20 5.22 18.74 11.19
N ASN A 21 5.49 18.56 9.89
CA ASN A 21 6.67 19.11 9.22
C ASN A 21 6.39 20.16 8.13
N SER A 22 5.14 20.36 7.70
CA SER A 22 4.80 21.28 6.61
C SER A 22 5.29 22.71 6.86
N ALA A 23 5.04 23.27 8.05
CA ALA A 23 5.44 24.63 8.39
C ALA A 23 6.97 24.83 8.33
N ASN A 24 7.74 23.87 8.88
CA ASN A 24 9.20 23.94 8.86
C ASN A 24 9.74 23.82 7.44
N LEU A 25 9.22 22.90 6.64
CA LEU A 25 9.64 22.72 5.25
C LEU A 25 9.29 23.95 4.39
N ALA A 26 8.10 24.53 4.57
CA ALA A 26 7.70 25.77 3.90
C ALA A 26 8.66 26.92 4.25
N ASN A 27 9.03 27.06 5.52
CA ASN A 27 10.03 28.04 5.96
C ASN A 27 11.41 27.79 5.31
N LEU A 28 11.87 26.54 5.20
CA LEU A 28 13.15 26.20 4.57
C LEU A 28 13.15 26.48 3.06
N PHE A 29 12.00 26.27 2.39
CA PHE A 29 11.81 26.62 1.00
C PHE A 29 11.54 28.12 0.77
N GLU A 30 11.38 28.91 1.82
CA GLU A 30 10.93 30.31 1.73
C GLU A 30 9.63 30.43 0.91
N SER A 31 8.68 29.53 1.17
CA SER A 31 7.41 29.41 0.46
C SER A 31 6.21 29.36 1.39
N ASP A 32 5.02 29.55 0.83
CA ASP A 32 3.75 29.31 1.53
C ASP A 32 3.52 27.80 1.73
N GLU A 33 2.93 27.41 2.87
CA GLU A 33 2.60 26.01 3.18
C GLU A 33 1.66 25.39 2.14
N ASN A 34 0.75 26.16 1.56
CA ASN A 34 -0.18 25.71 0.52
C ASN A 34 0.53 25.33 -0.80
N LEU A 35 1.81 25.69 -0.95
CA LEU A 35 2.60 25.28 -2.12
C LEU A 35 3.23 23.90 -1.94
N LEU A 36 3.24 23.34 -0.73
CA LEU A 36 3.79 22.02 -0.45
C LEU A 36 2.70 20.95 -0.57
N ASN A 37 3.04 19.86 -1.24
CA ASN A 37 2.23 18.65 -1.30
C ASN A 37 3.07 17.46 -0.88
N PHE A 38 2.50 16.58 -0.08
CA PHE A 38 3.08 15.27 0.23
C PHE A 38 2.35 14.21 -0.57
N TYR A 39 3.10 13.39 -1.29
CA TYR A 39 2.58 12.30 -2.09
C TYR A 39 3.13 10.98 -1.55
N ALA A 40 2.25 10.14 -1.02
CA ALA A 40 2.58 8.85 -0.42
C ALA A 40 1.76 7.75 -1.11
N PRO A 41 2.21 7.21 -2.25
CA PRO A 41 1.53 6.09 -2.88
C PRO A 41 1.66 4.84 -2.01
N ASN A 42 0.62 4.02 -1.96
CA ASN A 42 0.72 2.67 -1.40
C ASN A 42 1.55 1.79 -2.35
N ALA A 43 2.85 1.72 -2.08
CA ALA A 43 3.82 1.01 -2.89
C ALA A 43 4.85 0.31 -2.00
N MET A 44 5.30 -0.86 -2.44
CA MET A 44 6.36 -1.63 -1.80
C MET A 44 7.70 -1.37 -2.49
N VAL A 45 8.77 -1.27 -1.70
CA VAL A 45 10.13 -1.19 -2.22
C VAL A 45 10.76 -2.57 -2.19
N PHE A 46 11.37 -3.00 -3.31
CA PHE A 46 12.09 -4.27 -3.39
C PHE A 46 13.53 -4.05 -3.85
N HIS A 47 14.45 -4.78 -3.24
CA HIS A 47 15.85 -4.84 -3.67
C HIS A 47 16.28 -6.31 -3.74
N HIS A 48 16.75 -6.75 -4.92
CA HIS A 48 17.09 -8.16 -5.18
C HIS A 48 15.99 -9.18 -4.80
N GLY A 49 14.72 -8.80 -4.99
CA GLY A 49 13.58 -9.66 -4.66
C GLY A 49 13.24 -9.72 -3.17
N THR A 50 13.94 -8.96 -2.32
CA THR A 50 13.61 -8.79 -0.90
C THR A 50 12.87 -7.48 -0.71
N GLU A 51 11.80 -7.54 0.08
CA GLU A 51 10.97 -6.41 0.49
C GLU A 51 11.79 -5.47 1.42
N GLN A 52 11.67 -4.16 1.24
CA GLN A 52 12.49 -3.13 1.91
C GLN A 52 11.67 -1.93 2.44
N THR A 53 10.34 -2.00 2.40
CA THR A 53 9.49 -0.94 2.94
C THR A 53 9.77 -0.77 4.42
N SER A 54 9.77 0.46 4.89
CA SER A 54 10.23 0.89 6.23
C SER A 54 11.73 0.73 6.48
N TRP A 55 12.46 0.01 5.63
CA TRP A 55 13.93 -0.07 5.71
C TRP A 55 14.60 1.01 4.88
N ASN A 56 14.23 1.12 3.61
CA ASN A 56 14.72 2.14 2.69
C ASN A 56 13.58 3.08 2.29
N THR A 57 13.68 4.34 2.70
CA THR A 57 12.77 5.39 2.24
C THR A 57 13.44 6.19 1.13
N ILE A 58 12.74 6.35 0.01
CA ILE A 58 13.19 7.15 -1.14
C ILE A 58 12.30 8.38 -1.21
N VAL A 59 12.92 9.56 -1.23
CA VAL A 59 12.22 10.84 -1.25
C VAL A 59 12.53 11.57 -2.54
N ILE A 60 11.48 11.89 -3.30
CA ILE A 60 11.58 12.64 -4.56
C ILE A 60 10.99 14.04 -4.35
N VAL A 61 11.85 15.05 -4.36
CA VAL A 61 11.43 16.45 -4.20
C VAL A 61 11.33 17.11 -5.58
N ARG A 62 10.10 17.28 -6.06
CA ARG A 62 9.80 17.95 -7.33
C ARG A 62 9.50 19.43 -7.07
N ALA A 63 10.33 20.33 -7.58
CA ALA A 63 10.19 21.76 -7.31
C ALA A 63 10.58 22.66 -8.49
N PRO A 64 10.05 23.89 -8.56
CA PRO A 64 10.54 24.90 -9.49
C PRO A 64 12.02 25.20 -9.28
N ILE A 65 12.76 25.45 -10.35
CA ILE A 65 14.22 25.67 -10.31
C ILE A 65 14.66 26.80 -9.37
N LYS A 66 13.79 27.79 -9.11
CA LYS A 66 14.04 28.88 -8.15
C LYS A 66 14.31 28.41 -6.71
N TYR A 67 13.88 27.20 -6.34
CA TYR A 67 14.10 26.63 -5.01
C TYR A 67 15.42 25.85 -4.86
N LYS A 68 16.19 25.71 -5.95
CA LYS A 68 17.49 25.04 -5.93
C LYS A 68 18.48 25.58 -4.88
N PRO A 69 18.53 26.90 -4.57
CA PRO A 69 19.39 27.40 -3.50
C PRO A 69 19.04 26.85 -2.09
N CYS A 70 17.81 26.40 -1.87
CA CYS A 70 17.36 25.85 -0.59
C CYS A 70 17.65 24.34 -0.42
N GLU A 71 18.09 23.67 -1.50
CA GLU A 71 18.25 22.21 -1.61
C GLU A 71 18.99 21.61 -0.40
N GLY A 72 20.19 22.13 -0.08
CA GLY A 72 21.01 21.57 0.99
C GLY A 72 20.35 21.60 2.37
N LYS A 73 19.66 22.70 2.71
CA LYS A 73 18.97 22.84 4.01
C LYS A 73 17.75 21.92 4.08
N VAL A 74 17.02 21.79 2.98
CA VAL A 74 15.86 20.91 2.90
C VAL A 74 16.29 19.45 2.96
N ALA A 75 17.36 19.07 2.25
CA ALA A 75 17.90 17.72 2.26
C ALA A 75 18.36 17.32 3.68
N GLU A 76 19.10 18.19 4.35
CA GLU A 76 19.55 17.96 5.74
C GLU A 76 18.37 17.77 6.68
N TYR A 77 17.35 18.62 6.57
CA TYR A 77 16.14 18.52 7.39
C TYR A 77 15.40 17.21 7.14
N LEU A 78 15.11 16.90 5.88
CA LEU A 78 14.39 15.68 5.49
C LEU A 78 15.15 14.40 5.88
N MET A 79 16.48 14.35 5.68
CA MET A 79 17.30 13.21 6.12
C MET A 79 17.18 13.02 7.62
N LYS A 80 17.30 14.11 8.39
CA LYS A 80 17.22 14.05 9.85
C LYS A 80 15.86 13.52 10.31
N THR A 81 14.76 14.12 9.86
CA THR A 81 13.42 13.80 10.35
C THR A 81 12.89 12.46 9.82
N LEU A 82 13.23 12.06 8.59
CA LEU A 82 12.79 10.76 8.05
C LEU A 82 13.62 9.59 8.57
N SER A 83 14.85 9.83 9.04
CA SER A 83 15.65 8.79 9.70
C SER A 83 15.05 8.27 11.01
N GLU A 84 14.04 8.95 11.56
CA GLU A 84 13.27 8.49 12.72
C GLU A 84 12.33 7.31 12.36
N PHE A 85 11.97 7.18 11.08
CA PHE A 85 11.03 6.17 10.59
C PHE A 85 11.68 5.10 9.70
N SER A 86 12.91 5.32 9.25
CA SER A 86 13.59 4.43 8.31
C SER A 86 15.07 4.35 8.57
N ILE A 87 15.66 3.18 8.30
CA ILE A 87 17.08 2.93 8.51
C ILE A 87 17.92 3.71 7.49
N ASN A 88 17.50 3.66 6.22
CA ASN A 88 18.15 4.38 5.14
C ASN A 88 17.16 5.36 4.51
N VAL A 89 17.66 6.55 4.22
CA VAL A 89 16.90 7.61 3.54
C VAL A 89 17.73 8.09 2.36
N GLU A 90 17.10 8.05 1.19
CA GLU A 90 17.63 8.63 -0.05
C GLU A 90 16.77 9.82 -0.44
N ILE A 91 17.40 10.90 -0.90
CA ILE A 91 16.70 12.11 -1.35
C ILE A 91 17.22 12.50 -2.73
N GLU A 92 16.30 12.63 -3.67
CA GLU A 92 16.54 13.17 -4.99
C GLU A 92 15.73 14.44 -5.24
N PHE A 93 16.33 15.38 -5.95
CA PHE A 93 15.67 16.63 -6.35
C PHE A 93 15.46 16.68 -7.85
N GLU A 94 14.21 16.84 -8.24
CA GLU A 94 13.80 17.01 -9.64
C GLU A 94 13.30 18.44 -9.84
N TYR A 95 14.08 19.24 -10.59
CA TYR A 95 13.72 20.62 -10.88
C TYR A 95 12.99 20.75 -12.21
N PHE A 96 11.97 21.62 -12.23
CA PHE A 96 11.25 21.98 -13.45
C PHE A 96 11.23 23.49 -13.67
N GLU A 97 11.13 23.87 -14.95
CA GLU A 97 10.95 25.26 -15.36
C GLU A 97 9.54 25.74 -15.02
N GLN A 98 9.43 26.93 -14.45
CA GLN A 98 8.12 27.46 -14.02
C GLN A 98 7.19 27.75 -15.20
N SER A 99 7.74 27.97 -16.39
CA SER A 99 6.99 28.11 -17.65
C SER A 99 6.40 26.79 -18.17
N SER A 100 6.87 25.65 -17.67
CA SER A 100 6.42 24.30 -18.07
C SER A 100 5.43 23.70 -17.06
N HIS A 101 4.80 24.55 -16.25
CA HIS A 101 3.81 24.18 -15.25
C HIS A 101 2.47 24.83 -15.59
N TYR A 102 1.42 24.02 -15.65
CA TYR A 102 0.06 24.46 -15.90
C TYR A 102 -0.81 24.01 -14.73
N GLU A 103 -1.57 24.93 -14.14
CA GLU A 103 -2.51 24.63 -13.07
C GLU A 103 -3.90 25.20 -13.40
N HIS A 104 -4.94 24.50 -12.95
CA HIS A 104 -6.31 25.01 -12.93
C HIS A 104 -6.78 24.94 -11.48
N ILE A 105 -7.13 26.10 -10.93
CA ILE A 105 -7.64 26.23 -9.56
C ILE A 105 -9.11 26.60 -9.69
N ASN A 106 -9.97 25.84 -9.00
CA ASN A 106 -11.39 26.13 -8.95
C ASN A 106 -11.67 27.10 -7.80
N ASP A 107 -12.04 28.34 -8.15
CA ASP A 107 -12.29 29.40 -7.15
C ASP A 107 -13.55 29.17 -6.30
N SER A 108 -14.43 28.24 -6.70
CA SER A 108 -15.66 27.91 -5.96
C SER A 108 -15.41 26.97 -4.76
N TYR A 109 -14.22 26.38 -4.66
CA TYR A 109 -13.87 25.42 -3.60
C TYR A 109 -12.51 25.76 -2.99
N PRO A 110 -12.29 25.46 -1.70
CA PRO A 110 -10.96 25.58 -1.12
C PRO A 110 -9.98 24.65 -1.86
N ARG A 111 -8.74 25.12 -2.07
CA ARG A 111 -7.70 24.35 -2.78
C ARG A 111 -7.39 23.01 -2.10
N TYR A 112 -7.45 22.98 -0.77
CA TYR A 112 -7.22 21.79 0.04
C TYR A 112 -8.34 21.60 1.06
N ILE A 113 -8.60 20.36 1.44
CA ILE A 113 -9.51 20.01 2.54
C ILE A 113 -8.77 20.26 3.85
N ALA A 114 -9.32 21.13 4.70
CA ALA A 114 -8.83 21.33 6.06
C ALA A 114 -9.44 20.28 7.01
N SER A 115 -8.79 20.01 8.13
CA SER A 115 -9.32 19.14 9.19
C SER A 115 -10.75 19.49 9.59
N ASP A 116 -11.06 20.79 9.62
CA ASP A 116 -12.36 21.33 10.04
C ASP A 116 -13.47 21.06 9.00
N ASN A 117 -13.09 20.71 7.78
CA ASN A 117 -14.00 20.40 6.67
C ASN A 117 -14.16 18.89 6.43
N ILE A 118 -13.47 18.05 7.21
CA ILE A 118 -13.61 16.59 7.14
C ILE A 118 -14.87 16.21 7.92
N VAL A 119 -15.87 15.66 7.22
CA VAL A 119 -17.03 15.05 7.86
C VAL A 119 -16.59 13.67 8.35
N SER A 120 -16.42 13.51 9.66
CA SER A 120 -16.23 12.20 10.27
C SER A 120 -17.53 11.39 10.10
N THR A 121 -17.47 10.29 9.36
CA THR A 121 -18.58 9.34 9.25
C THR A 121 -18.87 8.63 10.58
N ASP A 122 -17.89 8.61 11.49
CA ASP A 122 -18.03 8.04 12.85
C ASP A 122 -18.98 8.85 13.75
N ASP A 123 -19.25 10.12 13.42
CA ASP A 123 -20.13 11.01 14.18
C ASP A 123 -21.56 11.13 13.58
N MET A 124 -21.92 10.28 12.61
CA MET A 124 -23.28 10.20 12.06
C MET A 124 -24.17 9.34 12.99
N PRO A 125 -25.12 9.93 13.77
CA PRO A 125 -26.08 9.14 14.51
C PRO A 125 -27.13 8.58 13.53
N GLY A 126 -26.86 7.41 12.94
CA GLY A 126 -27.86 6.73 12.13
C GLY A 126 -27.38 5.78 11.03
N GLU A 127 -26.09 5.49 10.91
CA GLU A 127 -25.66 4.27 10.24
C GLU A 127 -25.15 3.35 11.34
N GLU A 128 -26.07 2.53 11.84
CA GLU A 128 -25.72 1.26 12.46
C GLU A 128 -24.74 0.60 11.49
N ASN A 129 -23.46 0.57 11.87
CA ASN A 129 -22.54 -0.42 11.36
C ASN A 129 -23.29 -1.74 11.52
N GLU A 130 -23.75 -2.31 10.41
CA GLU A 130 -23.99 -3.74 10.33
C GLU A 130 -22.64 -4.35 10.73
N GLU A 131 -22.59 -4.74 12.00
CA GLU A 131 -21.53 -5.50 12.62
C GLU A 131 -21.11 -6.58 11.63
N ASP A 132 -19.81 -6.63 11.38
CA ASP A 132 -19.06 -7.75 10.82
C ASP A 132 -19.99 -8.94 10.47
N GLU A 133 -20.36 -9.05 9.19
CA GLU A 133 -20.67 -10.37 8.64
C GLU A 133 -19.37 -11.16 8.81
N GLU A 134 -19.24 -11.81 9.98
CA GLU A 134 -18.46 -13.02 10.16
C GLU A 134 -18.64 -13.79 8.85
N GLU A 135 -17.56 -13.94 8.08
CA GLU A 135 -17.53 -14.89 6.97
C GLU A 135 -18.19 -16.15 7.53
N GLU A 136 -19.42 -16.44 7.12
CA GLU A 136 -20.13 -17.62 7.57
C GLU A 136 -19.19 -18.77 7.24
N ALA A 137 -18.52 -19.30 8.28
CA ALA A 137 -17.64 -20.43 8.15
C ALA A 137 -18.45 -21.47 7.39
N ASP A 138 -17.98 -21.88 6.21
CA ASP A 138 -18.73 -22.79 5.34
C ASP A 138 -19.24 -23.91 6.26
N PRO A 139 -20.55 -24.15 6.38
CA PRO A 139 -21.06 -25.15 7.32
C PRO A 139 -20.55 -26.58 7.04
N ARG A 140 -19.81 -26.75 5.94
CA ARG A 140 -19.02 -27.94 5.57
C ARG A 140 -17.60 -27.96 6.15
N ASP A 141 -17.00 -26.80 6.41
CA ASP A 141 -15.66 -26.65 6.98
C ASP A 141 -15.72 -26.73 8.52
N ARG A 142 -16.00 -27.94 8.99
CA ARG A 142 -16.11 -28.28 10.41
C ARG A 142 -14.75 -28.56 11.04
N SER A 143 -13.81 -27.64 10.85
CA SER A 143 -12.47 -27.71 11.44
C SER A 143 -12.47 -27.59 12.98
N ASP A 144 -13.61 -27.19 13.54
CA ASP A 144 -13.92 -27.04 14.96
C ASP A 144 -14.33 -28.34 15.67
N LEU A 145 -14.64 -29.41 14.93
CA LEU A 145 -15.09 -30.67 15.53
C LEU A 145 -13.93 -31.58 15.96
N ASP A 146 -13.97 -32.06 17.20
CA ASP A 146 -13.03 -33.06 17.73
C ASP A 146 -13.21 -34.40 16.98
N PRO A 147 -12.19 -34.89 16.25
CA PRO A 147 -12.26 -36.14 15.50
C PRO A 147 -12.57 -37.39 16.35
N ASN A 148 -12.49 -37.28 17.68
CA ASN A 148 -12.71 -38.39 18.60
C ASN A 148 -14.05 -38.30 19.36
N ASP A 149 -14.95 -37.39 19.01
CA ASP A 149 -16.26 -37.30 19.67
C ASP A 149 -17.14 -38.53 19.31
N PRO A 150 -17.50 -39.39 20.29
CA PRO A 150 -18.31 -40.58 20.05
C PRO A 150 -19.75 -40.28 19.63
N ASN A 151 -20.23 -39.04 19.76
CA ASN A 151 -21.55 -38.60 19.30
C ASN A 151 -21.53 -37.97 17.89
N GLN A 152 -20.35 -37.84 17.27
CA GLN A 152 -20.23 -37.34 15.91
C GLN A 152 -20.71 -38.42 14.91
N ILE A 153 -21.68 -38.06 14.06
CA ILE A 153 -22.18 -38.95 13.02
C ILE A 153 -21.11 -39.07 11.93
N TYR A 154 -20.29 -40.12 11.99
CA TYR A 154 -19.28 -40.42 10.98
C TYR A 154 -19.96 -40.81 9.65
N LEU A 155 -19.95 -39.88 8.68
CA LEU A 155 -20.56 -40.07 7.35
C LEU A 155 -19.70 -40.91 6.38
N GLY A 156 -18.58 -41.47 6.86
CA GLY A 156 -17.64 -42.26 6.06
C GLY A 156 -16.59 -41.42 5.33
N ASN A 157 -15.50 -42.07 4.90
CA ASN A 157 -14.47 -41.44 4.10
C ASN A 157 -14.93 -41.36 2.63
N ALA A 158 -15.34 -40.17 2.17
CA ALA A 158 -15.75 -39.95 0.78
C ALA A 158 -14.66 -40.25 -0.27
N PHE A 159 -13.40 -40.39 0.17
CA PHE A 159 -12.23 -40.69 -0.64
C PHE A 159 -11.69 -42.12 -0.45
N GLU A 160 -12.37 -42.97 0.32
CA GLU A 160 -11.98 -44.36 0.48
C GLU A 160 -12.02 -45.08 -0.88
N GLY A 161 -10.88 -45.64 -1.30
CA GLY A 161 -10.72 -46.28 -2.62
C GLY A 161 -10.54 -45.30 -3.80
N PHE A 162 -10.37 -44.00 -3.56
CA PHE A 162 -10.06 -43.03 -4.61
C PHE A 162 -8.62 -43.17 -5.13
N GLU A 163 -7.70 -43.60 -4.26
CA GLU A 163 -6.31 -43.94 -4.61
C GLU A 163 -6.24 -45.11 -5.60
N ASP A 164 -7.05 -46.15 -5.39
CA ASP A 164 -7.14 -47.30 -6.30
C ASP A 164 -7.68 -46.90 -7.68
N LYS A 165 -8.63 -45.96 -7.73
CA LYS A 165 -9.18 -45.41 -8.99
C LYS A 165 -8.16 -44.55 -9.74
N LEU A 166 -7.33 -43.80 -9.02
CA LEU A 166 -6.22 -43.03 -9.60
C LEU A 166 -5.14 -43.97 -10.16
N ALA A 167 -4.73 -44.98 -9.39
CA ALA A 167 -3.76 -45.98 -9.82
C ALA A 167 -4.24 -46.80 -11.03
N ALA A 168 -5.54 -47.11 -11.11
CA ALA A 168 -6.14 -47.77 -12.26
C ALA A 168 -6.11 -46.88 -13.53
N LYS A 169 -6.40 -45.59 -13.40
CA LYS A 169 -6.34 -44.62 -14.51
C LYS A 169 -4.92 -44.36 -15.01
N GLU A 170 -3.94 -44.33 -14.11
CA GLU A 170 -2.53 -44.20 -14.51
C GLU A 170 -2.04 -45.42 -15.29
N LYS A 171 -2.45 -46.63 -14.89
CA LYS A 171 -2.16 -47.86 -15.66
C LYS A 171 -2.86 -47.87 -17.02
N GLU A 172 -4.07 -47.33 -17.12
CA GLU A 172 -4.81 -47.23 -18.39
C GLU A 172 -4.18 -46.20 -19.35
N ASN A 173 -3.69 -45.07 -18.83
CA ASN A 173 -2.98 -44.07 -19.62
C ASN A 173 -1.57 -44.50 -20.04
N ALA A 174 -0.89 -45.34 -19.25
CA ALA A 174 0.38 -45.95 -19.62
C ALA A 174 0.26 -47.03 -20.72
N ALA A 175 -0.95 -47.56 -20.95
CA ALA A 175 -1.21 -48.64 -21.90
C ALA A 175 -1.66 -48.18 -23.30
N LYS A 176 -1.88 -46.88 -23.53
CA LYS A 176 -2.17 -46.34 -24.87
C LYS A 176 -0.88 -45.93 -25.59
N PRO A 177 -0.42 -46.67 -26.62
CA PRO A 177 0.72 -46.23 -27.41
C PRO A 177 0.35 -44.94 -28.17
N SER A 178 1.26 -43.98 -28.14
CA SER A 178 1.19 -42.76 -28.94
C SER A 178 1.26 -43.12 -30.43
N ASP A 179 0.20 -42.81 -31.16
CA ASP A 179 0.17 -42.93 -32.62
C ASP A 179 1.22 -41.99 -33.24
N PRO A 180 2.16 -42.49 -34.06
CA PRO A 180 3.15 -41.64 -34.69
C PRO A 180 2.55 -40.89 -35.89
N LYS A 181 2.76 -39.56 -35.86
CA LYS A 181 2.57 -38.58 -36.93
C LYS A 181 2.66 -39.17 -38.35
N LYS A 182 1.59 -39.07 -39.14
CA LYS A 182 1.66 -39.14 -40.60
C LYS A 182 1.98 -37.76 -41.17
N LYS A 183 3.06 -37.72 -41.95
CA LYS A 183 3.40 -36.67 -42.93
C LYS A 183 2.34 -36.58 -44.02
#